data_AF-A0A7X1HFI8-F1
#
_entry.id   AF-A0A7X1HFI8-F1
#
_cell.length_a   1.000
_cell.length_b   1.000
_cell.length_c   1.000
_cell.angle_alpha   90.00
_cell.angle_beta   90.00
_cell.angle_gamma   90.00
#
_symmetry.space_group_name_H-M   'P 1'
#
loop_
_entity.id
_entity.type
_entity.pdbx_description
1 polymer ?
#
loop_
_entity_poly.entity_id
_entity_poly.type
_entity_poly.pdbx_seq_one_letter_code
_entity_poly.pdbx_strand_id
1 'polypeptide(L)'
;MADEVEDLSRTLIWTVGMITQADPDDLRRVSRAYREAQDLVSQIPKNEEGARPRIVACFHRSDEYRAADDIACVGWILTAIQERVNEGDLPDWRKLRTVVKKAVKLLPDSTRTLH
;
A
#
# COMPACT_ATOMS: atom_id res chain seq x y z
N MET A 1 -7.38 4.76 18.21
CA MET A 1 -7.05 3.37 17.83
C MET A 1 -8.19 2.71 17.05
N ALA A 2 -9.44 2.75 17.51
CA ALA A 2 -10.57 2.23 16.72
C ALA A 2 -10.77 3.01 15.41
N ASP A 3 -10.68 4.34 15.46
CA ASP A 3 -10.80 5.22 14.28
C ASP A 3 -9.72 4.93 13.23
N GLU A 4 -8.47 4.76 13.67
CA GLU A 4 -7.36 4.45 12.76
C GLU A 4 -7.52 3.10 12.06
N VAL A 5 -7.99 2.07 12.78
CA VAL A 5 -8.28 0.76 12.17
C VAL A 5 -9.43 0.87 11.19
N GLU A 6 -10.47 1.66 11.51
CA GLU A 6 -11.60 1.89 10.61
C GLU A 6 -11.18 2.64 9.34
N ASP A 7 -10.43 3.72 9.47
CA ASP A 7 -9.90 4.50 8.35
C ASP A 7 -8.99 3.66 7.46
N LEU A 8 -8.10 2.86 8.06
CA LEU A 8 -7.22 1.95 7.33
C LEU A 8 -8.03 0.86 6.63
N SER A 9 -9.05 0.30 7.29
CA SER A 9 -9.93 -0.70 6.69
C SER A 9 -10.71 -0.14 5.51
N ARG A 10 -11.24 1.08 5.63
CA ARG A 10 -11.95 1.79 4.56
C ARG A 10 -11.04 2.04 3.36
N THR A 11 -9.82 2.51 3.63
CA THR A 11 -8.80 2.75 2.60
C THR A 11 -8.40 1.44 1.92
N LEU A 12 -8.24 0.36 2.68
CA LEU A 12 -7.92 -0.96 2.13
C LEU A 12 -9.06 -1.53 1.27
N ILE A 13 -10.32 -1.38 1.69
CA ILE A 13 -11.49 -1.77 0.90
C ILE A 13 -11.51 -1.01 -0.43
N TRP A 14 -11.31 0.31 -0.38
CA TRP A 14 -11.21 1.14 -1.58
C TRP A 14 -10.06 0.69 -2.50
N THR A 15 -8.87 0.47 -1.94
CA THR A 15 -7.67 0.02 -2.67
C THR A 15 -7.90 -1.31 -3.37
N VAL A 16 -8.49 -2.29 -2.66
CA VAL A 16 -8.84 -3.60 -3.23
C VAL A 16 -9.88 -3.43 -4.33
N GLY A 17 -10.91 -2.60 -4.10
CA GLY A 17 -11.94 -2.30 -5.09
C GLY A 17 -11.35 -1.76 -6.41
N MET A 18 -10.41 -0.81 -6.32
CA MET A 18 -9.71 -0.26 -7.49
C MET A 18 -8.93 -1.35 -8.23
N ILE A 19 -8.17 -2.18 -7.51
CA ILE A 19 -7.40 -3.29 -8.12
C ILE A 19 -8.33 -4.29 -8.81
N THR A 20 -9.46 -4.66 -8.19
CA THR A 20 -10.37 -5.67 -8.77
C THR A 20 -11.14 -5.20 -10.00
N GLN A 21 -11.32 -3.88 -10.15
CA GLN A 21 -12.07 -3.28 -11.26
C GLN A 21 -11.16 -2.76 -12.38
N ALA A 22 -9.87 -2.59 -12.09
CA ALA A 22 -8.88 -2.11 -13.05
C ALA A 22 -8.73 -3.06 -14.24
N ASP A 23 -8.48 -2.47 -15.41
CA ASP A 23 -8.12 -3.24 -16.60
C ASP A 23 -6.66 -3.74 -16.51
N PRO A 24 -6.21 -4.63 -17.42
CA PRO A 24 -4.85 -5.16 -17.37
C PRO A 24 -3.74 -4.10 -17.50
N ASP A 25 -3.98 -2.98 -18.19
CA ASP A 25 -3.01 -1.90 -18.35
C ASP A 25 -2.86 -1.10 -17.04
N ASP A 26 -3.99 -0.77 -16.42
CA ASP A 26 -4.06 -0.13 -15.12
C ASP A 26 -3.43 -1.01 -14.03
N LEU A 27 -3.72 -2.30 -14.03
CA LEU A 27 -3.07 -3.25 -13.11
C LEU A 27 -1.55 -3.27 -13.25
N ARG A 28 -1.02 -3.13 -14.48
CA ARG A 28 0.43 -2.99 -14.70
C ARG A 28 0.96 -1.69 -14.10
N ARG A 29 0.25 -0.57 -14.27
CA ARG A 29 0.61 0.73 -13.66
C ARG A 29 0.63 0.65 -12.14
N VAL A 30 -0.42 0.07 -11.54
CA VAL A 30 -0.51 -0.14 -10.09
C VAL A 30 0.62 -1.05 -9.60
N SER A 31 0.90 -2.16 -10.29
CA SER A 31 2.00 -3.08 -9.93
C SER A 31 3.36 -2.39 -9.99
N ARG A 32 3.61 -1.60 -11.04
CA ARG A 32 4.85 -0.82 -11.17
C ARG A 32 4.99 0.18 -10.03
N ALA A 33 3.96 0.97 -9.76
CA ALA A 33 3.95 1.94 -8.67
C ALA A 33 4.14 1.28 -7.30
N TYR A 34 3.51 0.11 -7.07
CA TYR A 34 3.70 -0.68 -5.86
C TYR A 34 5.17 -1.09 -5.68
N ARG A 35 5.84 -1.57 -6.74
CA ARG A 35 7.27 -1.92 -6.67
C ARG A 35 8.16 -0.71 -6.43
N GLU A 36 7.92 0.39 -7.14
CA GLU A 36 8.65 1.65 -6.93
C GLU A 36 8.50 2.14 -5.48
N ALA A 37 7.30 1.98 -4.91
CA ALA A 37 7.04 2.27 -3.51
C ALA A 37 7.80 1.36 -2.56
N GLN A 38 7.83 0.04 -2.79
CA GLN A 38 8.61 -0.91 -1.99
C GLN A 38 10.11 -0.55 -2.01
N ASP A 39 10.64 -0.24 -3.19
CA ASP A 39 12.04 0.13 -3.35
C ASP A 39 12.34 1.45 -2.64
N LEU A 40 11.44 2.44 -2.67
CA LEU A 40 11.59 3.69 -1.92
C LEU A 40 11.59 3.47 -0.40
N VAL A 41 10.61 2.75 0.13
CA VAL A 41 10.49 2.56 1.60
C VAL A 41 11.63 1.70 2.15
N SER A 42 12.22 0.82 1.34
CA SER A 42 13.41 0.05 1.72
C SER A 42 14.63 0.93 2.01
N GLN A 43 14.72 2.09 1.34
CA GLN A 43 15.81 3.05 1.49
C GLN A 43 15.59 4.02 2.66
N ILE A 44 14.36 4.12 3.17
CA ILE A 44 14.02 5.02 4.28
C ILE A 44 14.13 4.22 5.59
N PRO A 45 15.02 4.60 6.52
CA PRO A 45 15.08 3.95 7.83
C PRO A 45 13.81 4.21 8.64
N LYS A 46 13.41 3.24 9.45
CA LYS A 46 12.38 3.45 10.48
C LYS A 46 12.98 4.30 11.60
N ASN A 47 12.21 5.21 12.17
CA ASN A 47 12.63 6.06 13.29
C ASN A 47 11.94 5.60 14.59
N GLU A 48 12.07 6.38 15.67
CA GLU A 48 11.37 6.12 16.94
C GLU A 48 9.85 6.11 16.79
N GLU A 49 9.31 6.76 15.75
CA GLU A 49 7.89 6.73 15.36
C GLU A 49 7.56 5.58 14.40
N GLY A 50 8.45 4.59 14.28
CA GLY A 50 8.26 3.39 13.49
C GLY A 50 8.34 3.63 11.98
N ALA A 51 7.31 3.16 11.27
CA ALA A 51 7.17 3.24 9.83
C ALA A 51 6.57 4.57 9.34
N ARG A 52 6.26 5.51 10.25
CA ARG A 52 5.67 6.82 9.91
C ARG A 52 6.41 7.56 8.77
N PRO A 53 7.76 7.64 8.75
CA PRO A 53 8.47 8.30 7.64
C PRO A 53 8.21 7.64 6.27
N ARG A 54 8.09 6.31 6.25
CA ARG A 54 7.82 5.53 5.04
C ARG A 54 6.39 5.76 4.55
N ILE A 55 5.43 5.77 5.48
CA ILE A 55 4.01 6.02 5.19
C ILE A 55 3.82 7.42 4.60
N VAL A 56 4.44 8.44 5.20
CA VAL A 56 4.37 9.83 4.71
C VAL A 56 4.98 9.96 3.31
N ALA A 57 6.13 9.32 3.06
CA ALA A 57 6.76 9.32 1.73
C ALA A 57 5.85 8.67 0.67
N CYS A 58 5.19 7.57 1.01
CA CYS A 58 4.20 6.94 0.12
C CYS A 58 3.00 7.87 -0.15
N PHE A 59 2.50 8.59 0.87
CA PHE A 59 1.38 9.51 0.66
C PHE A 59 1.74 10.68 -0.24
N HIS A 60 2.92 11.29 -0.06
CA HIS A 60 3.39 12.36 -0.94
C HIS A 60 3.40 11.93 -2.41
N ARG A 61 3.95 10.74 -2.70
CA ARG A 61 3.92 10.18 -4.06
C ARG A 61 2.51 9.87 -4.53
N SER A 62 1.66 9.30 -3.67
CA SER A 62 0.28 9.00 -4.04
C SER A 62 -0.51 10.26 -4.44
N ASP A 63 -0.24 11.40 -3.79
CA ASP A 63 -0.93 12.65 -4.07
C ASP A 63 -0.50 13.26 -5.41
N GLU A 64 0.77 13.10 -5.82
CA GLU A 64 1.24 13.44 -7.16
C GLU A 64 0.45 12.68 -8.24
N TYR A 65 0.26 11.37 -8.07
CA TYR A 65 -0.53 10.55 -9.01
C TYR A 65 -2.02 10.85 -8.96
N ARG A 66 -2.60 11.11 -7.77
CA ARG A 66 -4.01 11.52 -7.65
C ARG A 66 -4.27 12.86 -8.33
N ALA A 67 -3.36 13.83 -8.21
CA ALA A 67 -3.49 15.12 -8.88
C ALA A 67 -3.47 14.98 -10.42
N ALA A 68 -2.86 13.92 -10.93
CA ALA A 68 -2.83 13.56 -12.34
C ALA A 68 -3.95 12.59 -12.77
N ASP A 69 -4.89 12.26 -11.87
CA ASP A 69 -5.93 11.23 -12.08
C ASP A 69 -5.38 9.86 -12.52
N ASP A 70 -4.19 9.50 -12.00
CA ASP A 70 -3.50 8.25 -12.33
C ASP A 70 -3.73 7.18 -11.26
N ILE A 71 -4.23 6.02 -11.68
CA ILE A 71 -4.47 4.85 -10.83
C ILE A 71 -3.20 4.33 -10.16
N ALA A 72 -2.01 4.67 -10.65
CA ALA A 72 -0.74 4.38 -10.00
C ALA A 72 -0.70 4.80 -8.51
N CYS A 73 -1.49 5.80 -8.09
CA CYS A 73 -1.64 6.16 -6.68
C CYS A 73 -2.01 4.96 -5.78
N VAL A 74 -2.79 4.00 -6.30
CA VAL A 74 -3.23 2.78 -5.60
C VAL A 74 -2.03 1.94 -5.16
N GLY A 75 -0.97 1.86 -5.97
CA GLY A 75 0.25 1.12 -5.64
C GLY A 75 1.01 1.72 -4.46
N TRP A 76 1.06 3.05 -4.38
CA TRP A 76 1.68 3.78 -3.27
C TRP A 76 0.88 3.64 -1.97
N ILE A 77 -0.45 3.75 -2.07
CA ILE A 77 -1.35 3.56 -0.93
C ILE A 77 -1.26 2.13 -0.38
N LEU A 78 -1.19 1.12 -1.26
CA LEU A 78 -1.05 -0.26 -0.84
C LEU A 78 0.24 -0.50 -0.04
N THR A 79 1.37 0.11 -0.45
CA THR A 79 2.63 0.05 0.29
C THR A 79 2.54 0.78 1.64
N ALA A 80 1.90 1.96 1.69
CA ALA A 80 1.68 2.66 2.96
C ALA A 80 0.86 1.81 3.96
N ILE A 81 -0.22 1.18 3.51
CA ILE A 81 -1.03 0.28 4.33
C ILE A 81 -0.20 -0.91 4.81
N GLN A 82 0.61 -1.49 3.92
CA GLN A 82 1.48 -2.62 4.28
C GLN A 82 2.49 -2.23 5.37
N GLU A 83 3.15 -1.08 5.24
CA GLU A 83 4.11 -0.60 6.24
C GLU A 83 3.43 -0.38 7.60
N ARG A 84 2.24 0.24 7.62
CA ARG A 84 1.48 0.45 8.86
C ARG A 84 1.07 -0.85 9.53
N VAL A 85 0.47 -1.76 8.76
CA VAL A 85 0.00 -3.06 9.28
C VAL A 85 1.18 -3.93 9.76
N ASN A 86 2.37 -3.78 9.16
CA ASN A 86 3.57 -4.52 9.56
C ASN A 86 4.18 -4.04 10.88
N GLU A 87 3.80 -2.88 11.41
CA GLU A 87 4.18 -2.48 12.78
C GLU A 87 3.57 -3.42 13.83
N GLY A 88 2.42 -4.02 13.52
CA GLY A 88 1.85 -5.12 14.31
C GLY A 88 1.27 -4.71 15.66
N ASP A 89 1.07 -3.41 15.88
CA ASP A 89 0.51 -2.82 17.09
C ASP A 89 -0.99 -2.46 16.96
N LEU A 90 -1.56 -2.57 15.75
CA LEU A 90 -2.98 -2.35 15.50
C LEU A 90 -3.85 -3.52 16.00
N PRO A 91 -5.06 -3.25 16.52
CA PRO A 91 -6.09 -4.28 16.67
C PRO A 91 -6.31 -5.04 15.35
N ASP A 92 -6.45 -6.36 15.42
CA ASP A 92 -6.70 -7.21 14.24
C ASP A 92 -5.66 -7.11 13.10
N TRP A 93 -4.47 -6.58 13.36
CA TRP A 93 -3.40 -6.39 12.35
C TRP A 93 -3.11 -7.64 11.51
N ARG A 94 -3.24 -8.85 12.08
CA ARG A 94 -3.05 -10.12 11.36
C ARG A 94 -4.10 -10.34 10.26
N LYS A 95 -5.36 -9.96 10.51
CA LYS A 95 -6.45 -10.05 9.53
C LYS A 95 -6.21 -9.04 8.41
N LEU A 96 -5.89 -7.79 8.78
CA LEU A 96 -5.53 -6.74 7.83
C LEU A 96 -4.36 -7.16 6.93
N ARG A 97 -3.29 -7.71 7.54
CA ARG A 97 -2.12 -8.21 6.80
C ARG A 97 -2.48 -9.31 5.81
N THR A 98 -3.47 -10.13 6.14
CA THR A 98 -3.96 -11.19 5.25
C THR A 98 -4.69 -10.60 4.05
N VAL A 99 -5.51 -9.57 4.26
CA VAL A 99 -6.20 -8.87 3.16
C VAL A 99 -5.19 -8.14 2.26
N VAL A 100 -4.21 -7.43 2.83
CA VAL A 100 -3.11 -6.79 2.08
C VAL A 100 -2.38 -7.82 1.22
N LYS A 101 -1.99 -8.97 1.79
CA LYS A 101 -1.34 -10.06 1.02
C LYS A 101 -2.19 -10.58 -0.13
N LYS A 102 -3.51 -10.66 0.04
CA LYS A 102 -4.43 -11.05 -1.04
C LYS A 102 -4.51 -9.96 -2.12
N ALA A 103 -4.58 -8.69 -1.73
CA ALA A 103 -4.58 -7.56 -2.66
C ALA A 103 -3.32 -7.54 -3.52
N VAL A 104 -2.14 -7.70 -2.91
CA VAL A 104 -0.85 -7.78 -3.61
C VAL A 104 -0.83 -8.93 -4.63
N LYS A 105 -1.38 -10.10 -4.28
CA LYS A 105 -1.45 -11.25 -5.20
C LYS A 105 -2.32 -11.03 -6.44
N LEU A 106 -3.21 -10.04 -6.43
CA LEU A 106 -4.00 -9.66 -7.60
C LEU A 106 -3.19 -8.80 -8.59
N LEU A 107 -2.08 -8.20 -8.15
CA LEU A 107 -1.23 -7.41 -9.01
C LEU A 107 -0.34 -8.31 -9.88
N PRO A 108 -0.21 -8.02 -11.19
CA PRO A 108 0.65 -8.78 -12.09
C PRO A 108 2.10 -8.66 -11.64
N ASP A 109 2.83 -9.78 -11.71
CA ASP A 109 4.26 -9.87 -11.40
C ASP A 109 4.65 -9.36 -9.98
N SER A 110 3.71 -9.30 -9.03
CA SER A 110 3.93 -8.88 -7.64
C SER A 110 4.91 -9.78 -6.86
N THR A 111 5.31 -10.91 -7.46
CA THR A 111 6.40 -11.78 -7.00
C THR A 111 7.75 -11.09 -7.21
N ARG A 112 8.15 -10.20 -6.29
CA ARG A 112 9.57 -10.02 -5.99
C ARG A 112 9.89 -10.87 -4.77
N THR A 113 10.71 -11.88 -4.99
CA THR A 113 11.24 -12.83 -4.02
C THR A 113 11.73 -12.09 -2.76
N LEU A 114 11.03 -12.28 -1.64
CA LEU A 114 11.57 -11.98 -0.32
C LEU A 114 12.60 -13.09 -0.03
N HIS A 115 13.87 -12.83 -0.33
CA HIS A 115 15.01 -13.59 0.16
C HIS A 115 15.55 -12.93 1.42
#